data_AF-A0A6A7A135-F1
#
_entry.id   AF-A0A6A7A135-F1
#
_cell.length_a   1.000
_cell.length_b   1.000
_cell.length_c   1.000
_cell.angle_alpha   90.00
_cell.angle_beta   90.00
_cell.angle_gamma   90.00
#
_symmetry.space_group_name_H-M   'P 1'
#
loop_
_entity.id
_entity.type
_entity.pdbx_description
1 polymer ?
#
loop_
_entity_poly.entity_id
_entity_poly.type
_entity_poly.pdbx_seq_one_letter_code
_entity_poly.pdbx_strand_id
1 'polypeptide(L)'
;MSARSKFTPLCAATQQEGGAHNLGIIVVRHKRTGKTYIEKRVKPDAVKHRHIDPEINVMLRCGLQPNIVDCKDYDLACCSTGYGSVYLQHAELGSLDALIGRYARRCTGLADESFVWKVLWDCSVGLAHLQTGRDSREIRKKAMRGEPISWRSGWDPIVHRDLKPSNIFLTWSDSVQMGRTRHPTVLLGDFGCAVTGKQVRAGAGAPGVVPPTDGAWIPPECPGFSDRSDVYTLGLIVMCLAARSQEPPEQNPLTSAYASKEMIKTVKNFTEYRPRDRPCVQELPALVWRRYQSWWNGRSDDGAELPSWALPG
;
A
#
# COMPACT_ATOMS: atom_id res chain seq x y z
N MET A 1 -26.14 18.57 2.76
CA MET A 1 -26.42 17.41 1.88
C MET A 1 -25.49 16.28 2.27
N SER A 2 -26.01 15.07 2.49
CA SER A 2 -25.21 13.89 2.86
C SER A 2 -24.21 13.54 1.75
N ALA A 3 -23.02 13.04 2.09
CA ALA A 3 -22.04 12.59 1.11
C ALA A 3 -22.61 11.50 0.19
N ARG A 4 -23.42 10.59 0.75
CA ARG A 4 -24.09 9.50 0.02
C ARG A 4 -24.93 9.99 -1.16
N SER A 5 -25.58 11.15 -1.05
CA SER A 5 -26.41 11.67 -2.14
C SER A 5 -25.63 11.99 -3.41
N LYS A 6 -24.30 12.14 -3.31
CA LYS A 6 -23.37 12.41 -4.43
C LYS A 6 -23.03 11.16 -5.24
N PHE A 7 -23.32 9.96 -4.75
CA PHE A 7 -22.90 8.69 -5.36
C PHE A 7 -24.09 7.81 -5.75
N THR A 8 -23.88 6.94 -6.75
CA THR A 8 -24.85 5.93 -7.18
C THR A 8 -24.14 4.57 -7.29
N PRO A 9 -24.64 3.50 -6.65
CA PRO A 9 -24.08 2.16 -6.80
C PRO A 9 -24.05 1.69 -8.26
N LEU A 10 -23.00 0.95 -8.63
CA LEU A 10 -22.94 0.22 -9.90
C LEU A 10 -23.18 -1.26 -9.61
N CYS A 11 -24.13 -1.89 -10.32
CA CYS A 11 -24.61 -3.26 -10.04
C CYS A 11 -23.59 -4.39 -10.21
N ALA A 12 -22.37 -4.09 -10.65
CA ALA A 12 -21.31 -5.09 -10.91
C ALA A 12 -20.09 -4.82 -10.02
N ALA A 13 -20.16 -5.20 -8.75
CA ALA A 13 -18.95 -5.32 -7.93
C ALA A 13 -19.17 -6.36 -6.83
N THR A 14 -18.23 -7.30 -6.78
CA THR A 14 -18.16 -8.49 -5.93
C THR A 14 -18.25 -8.17 -4.44
N GLN A 15 -19.18 -8.86 -3.75
CA GLN A 15 -19.14 -9.04 -2.30
C GLN A 15 -17.86 -9.83 -1.96
N GLN A 16 -16.78 -9.14 -1.59
CA GLN A 16 -15.81 -9.75 -0.69
C GLN A 16 -16.39 -9.66 0.73
N GLU A 17 -16.53 -10.80 1.41
CA GLU A 17 -16.83 -10.83 2.84
C GLU A 17 -15.75 -10.02 3.57
N GLY A 18 -16.16 -8.91 4.18
CA GLY A 18 -15.25 -7.92 4.75
C GLY A 18 -14.66 -8.36 6.09
N GLY A 19 -13.46 -7.85 6.42
CA GLY A 19 -12.86 -7.96 7.75
C GLY A 19 -13.75 -7.40 8.88
N ALA A 20 -13.27 -7.47 10.13
CA ALA A 20 -14.07 -7.34 11.37
C ALA A 20 -15.19 -6.27 11.38
N HIS A 21 -14.99 -5.10 10.75
CA HIS A 21 -15.92 -3.97 10.74
C HIS A 21 -16.57 -3.62 9.38
N ASN A 22 -16.28 -4.38 8.32
CA ASN A 22 -16.72 -4.10 6.95
C ASN A 22 -17.96 -4.95 6.58
N LEU A 23 -19.00 -4.33 6.02
CA LEU A 23 -20.24 -4.99 5.53
C LEU A 23 -20.23 -5.29 4.03
N GLY A 24 -19.11 -4.97 3.36
CA GLY A 24 -18.92 -5.16 1.93
C GLY A 24 -18.37 -3.91 1.27
N ILE A 25 -17.74 -4.15 0.12
CA ILE A 25 -17.14 -3.13 -0.73
C ILE A 25 -17.92 -3.11 -2.03
N ILE A 26 -18.38 -1.93 -2.46
CA ILE A 26 -19.06 -1.78 -3.76
C ILE A 26 -18.44 -0.66 -4.58
N VAL A 27 -18.50 -0.78 -5.91
CA VAL A 27 -18.12 0.31 -6.80
C VAL A 27 -19.32 1.25 -6.95
N VAL A 28 -19.06 2.55 -6.81
CA VAL A 28 -20.06 3.62 -6.94
C VAL A 28 -19.60 4.64 -7.98
N ARG A 29 -20.54 5.34 -8.61
CA ARG A 29 -20.30 6.43 -9.55
C ARG A 29 -20.68 7.77 -8.91
N HIS A 30 -19.75 8.73 -8.92
CA HIS A 30 -20.05 10.08 -8.47
C HIS A 30 -20.91 10.81 -9.51
N LYS A 31 -22.10 11.26 -9.11
CA LYS A 31 -23.16 11.76 -10.01
C LYS A 31 -22.72 12.95 -10.86
N ARG A 32 -21.93 13.86 -10.29
CA ARG A 32 -21.51 15.08 -10.99
C ARG A 32 -20.34 14.87 -11.95
N THR A 33 -19.40 13.99 -11.63
CA THR A 33 -18.15 13.84 -12.40
C THR A 33 -18.11 12.57 -13.23
N GLY A 34 -19.01 11.61 -13.00
CA GLY A 34 -18.97 10.30 -13.65
C GLY A 34 -17.82 9.39 -13.17
N LYS A 35 -16.85 9.90 -12.39
CA LYS A 35 -15.72 9.11 -11.86
C LYS A 35 -16.22 8.03 -10.90
N THR A 36 -15.61 6.85 -10.98
CA THR A 36 -15.89 5.72 -10.09
C THR A 36 -15.09 5.81 -8.79
N TYR A 37 -15.68 5.33 -7.71
CA TYR A 37 -15.12 5.26 -6.37
C TYR A 37 -15.52 3.92 -5.74
N ILE A 38 -14.87 3.58 -4.63
CA ILE A 38 -15.23 2.45 -3.79
C ILE A 38 -16.03 2.96 -2.60
N GLU A 39 -17.17 2.34 -2.28
CA GLU A 39 -17.87 2.52 -1.02
C GLU A 39 -17.56 1.34 -0.10
N LYS A 40 -16.81 1.58 0.97
CA LYS A 40 -16.60 0.66 2.08
C LYS A 40 -17.75 0.85 3.08
N ARG A 41 -18.60 -0.16 3.25
CA ARG A 41 -19.73 -0.12 4.17
C ARG A 41 -19.30 -0.52 5.58
N VAL A 42 -19.70 0.26 6.56
CA VAL A 42 -19.25 0.16 7.95
C VAL A 42 -20.42 -0.29 8.83
N LYS A 43 -20.21 -1.29 9.68
CA LYS A 43 -21.22 -1.79 10.62
C LYS A 43 -21.71 -0.66 11.57
N PRO A 44 -23.01 -0.58 11.89
CA PRO A 44 -23.52 0.40 12.86
C PRO A 44 -22.81 0.37 14.21
N ASP A 45 -22.41 -0.82 14.69
CA ASP A 45 -21.67 -0.95 15.95
C ASP A 45 -20.29 -0.30 15.88
N ALA A 46 -19.59 -0.43 14.75
CA ALA A 46 -18.30 0.22 14.55
C ALA A 46 -18.44 1.74 14.49
N VAL A 47 -19.55 2.26 13.98
CA VAL A 47 -19.88 3.69 14.01
C VAL A 47 -20.21 4.15 15.43
N LYS A 48 -21.12 3.44 16.13
CA LYS A 48 -21.58 3.78 17.48
C LYS A 48 -20.42 3.84 18.48
N HIS A 49 -19.49 2.89 18.39
CA HIS A 49 -18.32 2.82 19.26
C HIS A 49 -17.09 3.53 18.67
N ARG A 50 -17.24 4.24 17.55
CA ARG A 50 -16.17 5.03 16.90
C ARG A 50 -14.93 4.23 16.53
N HIS A 51 -15.08 2.93 16.27
CA HIS A 51 -13.98 2.05 15.86
C HIS A 51 -13.45 2.38 14.45
N ILE A 52 -14.26 3.03 13.60
CA ILE A 52 -13.86 3.45 12.25
C ILE A 52 -13.11 4.79 12.23
N ASP A 53 -13.24 5.60 13.28
CA ASP A 53 -12.63 6.93 13.36
C ASP A 53 -11.11 6.92 13.18
N PRO A 54 -10.33 5.97 13.76
CA PRO A 54 -8.89 5.91 13.54
C PRO A 54 -8.52 5.78 12.06
N GLU A 55 -9.17 4.88 11.31
CA GLU A 55 -8.93 4.66 9.88
C GLU A 55 -9.21 5.94 9.08
N ILE A 56 -10.40 6.53 9.27
CA ILE A 56 -10.80 7.76 8.56
C ILE A 56 -9.84 8.90 8.89
N ASN A 57 -9.49 9.08 10.17
CA ASN A 57 -8.59 10.15 10.60
C ASN A 57 -7.19 10.00 10.01
N VAL A 58 -6.66 8.78 9.91
CA VAL A 58 -5.37 8.53 9.26
C VAL A 58 -5.43 8.92 7.78
N MET A 59 -6.45 8.46 7.05
CA MET A 59 -6.59 8.77 5.62
C MET A 59 -6.77 10.26 5.35
N LEU A 60 -7.61 10.95 6.14
CA LEU A 60 -7.80 12.40 6.02
C LEU A 60 -6.51 13.18 6.31
N ARG A 61 -5.67 12.69 7.23
CA ARG A 61 -4.38 13.31 7.54
C ARG A 61 -3.34 13.14 6.45
N CYS A 62 -3.32 12.00 5.76
CA CYS A 62 -2.47 11.79 4.59
C CYS A 62 -2.82 12.78 3.47
N GLY A 63 -4.11 13.08 3.33
CA GLY A 63 -4.63 13.92 2.25
C GLY A 63 -4.37 13.28 0.88
N LEU A 64 -4.51 14.08 -0.17
CA LEU A 64 -4.31 13.60 -1.53
C LEU A 64 -2.82 13.32 -1.77
N GLN A 65 -2.47 12.04 -1.92
CA GLN A 65 -1.10 11.60 -2.22
C GLN A 65 -1.11 10.58 -3.36
N PRO A 66 -0.19 10.68 -4.33
CA PRO A 66 -0.13 9.76 -5.48
C PRO A 66 0.09 8.28 -5.17
N ASN A 67 0.58 7.94 -3.96
CA ASN A 67 0.93 6.59 -3.57
C ASN A 67 0.12 6.07 -2.38
N ILE A 68 -1.00 6.72 -2.06
CA ILE A 68 -1.92 6.34 -0.99
C ILE A 68 -3.33 6.45 -1.54
N VAL A 69 -4.18 5.47 -1.24
CA VAL A 69 -5.61 5.50 -1.60
C VAL A 69 -6.27 6.72 -0.95
N ASP A 70 -6.83 7.60 -1.78
CA ASP A 70 -7.51 8.82 -1.31
C ASP A 70 -8.86 8.49 -0.63
N CYS A 71 -9.12 9.13 0.51
CA CYS A 71 -10.45 9.13 1.14
C CYS A 71 -11.23 10.33 0.63
N LYS A 72 -12.19 10.06 -0.27
CA LYS A 72 -12.90 11.10 -1.00
C LYS A 72 -13.97 11.79 -0.14
N ASP A 73 -14.72 11.01 0.61
CA ASP A 73 -15.82 11.47 1.45
C ASP A 73 -16.24 10.34 2.42
N TYR A 74 -17.07 10.65 3.41
CA TYR A 74 -17.66 9.64 4.30
C TYR A 74 -19.03 10.09 4.83
N ASP A 75 -19.88 9.12 5.16
CA ASP A 75 -21.19 9.33 5.77
C ASP A 75 -21.47 8.24 6.79
N LEU A 76 -21.38 8.56 8.08
CA LEU A 76 -21.59 7.60 9.16
C LEU A 76 -23.03 7.61 9.69
N ALA A 77 -23.97 8.34 9.06
CA ALA A 77 -25.36 8.33 9.46
C ALA A 77 -26.03 6.99 9.12
N CYS A 78 -26.05 6.08 10.09
CA CYS A 78 -26.58 4.72 9.91
C CYS A 78 -28.11 4.65 9.96
N CYS A 79 -28.80 5.66 10.51
CA CYS A 79 -30.22 5.59 10.85
C CYS A 79 -31.16 5.27 9.67
N SER A 80 -30.79 5.68 8.45
CA SER A 80 -31.61 5.50 7.25
C SER A 80 -31.19 4.32 6.38
N THR A 81 -29.98 3.79 6.56
CA THR A 81 -29.39 2.80 5.64
C THR A 81 -28.94 1.51 6.32
N GLY A 82 -28.85 1.49 7.65
CA GLY A 82 -28.34 0.35 8.42
C GLY A 82 -26.82 0.19 8.38
N TYR A 83 -26.08 1.15 7.80
CA TYR A 83 -24.61 1.14 7.74
C TYR A 83 -24.03 2.53 7.50
N GLY A 84 -22.78 2.74 7.92
CA GLY A 84 -21.97 3.91 7.54
C GLY A 84 -21.23 3.66 6.22
N SER A 85 -20.72 4.70 5.58
CA SER A 85 -20.03 4.61 4.30
C SER A 85 -18.76 5.44 4.28
N VAL A 86 -17.68 4.87 3.78
CA VAL A 86 -16.45 5.59 3.44
C VAL A 86 -16.24 5.46 1.93
N TYR A 87 -16.10 6.59 1.25
CA TYR A 87 -15.92 6.66 -0.20
C TYR A 87 -14.44 6.84 -0.52
N LEU A 88 -13.84 5.85 -1.17
CA LEU A 88 -12.41 5.75 -1.43
C LEU A 88 -12.12 5.82 -2.94
N GLN A 89 -10.91 6.23 -3.30
CA GLN A 89 -10.42 6.13 -4.67
C GLN A 89 -10.60 4.70 -5.20
N HIS A 90 -11.13 4.58 -6.42
CA HIS A 90 -11.19 3.31 -7.13
C HIS A 90 -9.88 3.09 -7.89
N ALA A 91 -9.13 2.06 -7.49
CA ALA A 91 -7.97 1.58 -8.21
C ALA A 91 -8.40 0.47 -9.19
N GLU A 92 -8.64 0.85 -10.44
CA GLU A 92 -9.34 0.05 -11.44
C GLU A 92 -8.61 -1.23 -11.85
N LEU A 93 -7.30 -1.33 -11.57
CA LEU A 93 -6.52 -2.52 -11.90
C LEU A 93 -6.54 -3.57 -10.77
N GLY A 94 -7.23 -3.26 -9.66
CA GLY A 94 -7.38 -4.13 -8.49
C GLY A 94 -6.15 -4.12 -7.59
N SER A 95 -6.06 -5.15 -6.75
CA SER A 95 -4.95 -5.34 -5.81
C SER A 95 -3.76 -6.06 -6.46
N LEU A 96 -2.58 -5.87 -5.87
CA LEU A 96 -1.36 -6.60 -6.20
C LEU A 96 -1.53 -8.10 -5.95
N ASP A 97 -2.30 -8.46 -4.94
CA ASP A 97 -2.70 -9.85 -4.64
C ASP A 97 -3.43 -10.51 -5.82
N ALA A 98 -4.42 -9.82 -6.38
CA ALA A 98 -5.15 -10.31 -7.56
C ALA A 98 -4.24 -10.44 -8.79
N LEU A 99 -3.27 -9.52 -8.96
CA LEU A 99 -2.25 -9.62 -10.00
C LEU A 99 -1.38 -10.87 -9.81
N ILE A 100 -0.85 -11.08 -8.61
CA ILE A 100 -0.04 -12.26 -8.27
C ILE A 100 -0.81 -13.55 -8.55
N GLY A 101 -2.09 -13.63 -8.14
CA GLY A 101 -2.95 -14.77 -8.42
C GLY A 101 -3.20 -15.04 -9.92
N ARG A 102 -3.14 -14.01 -10.79
CA ARG A 102 -3.20 -14.20 -12.26
C ARG A 102 -1.90 -14.79 -12.82
N TYR A 103 -0.73 -14.36 -12.32
CA TYR A 103 0.56 -14.95 -12.69
C TYR A 103 0.70 -16.40 -12.20
N ALA A 104 0.27 -16.67 -10.97
CA ALA A 104 0.26 -18.01 -10.38
C ALA A 104 -0.56 -18.99 -11.22
N ARG A 105 -1.81 -18.63 -11.57
CA ARG A 105 -2.69 -19.46 -12.42
C ARG A 105 -2.14 -19.75 -13.81
N ARG A 106 -1.27 -18.88 -14.33
CA ARG A 106 -0.61 -19.07 -15.62
C ARG A 106 0.76 -19.72 -15.53
N CYS A 107 1.24 -20.04 -14.34
CA CYS A 107 2.56 -20.62 -14.09
C CYS A 107 3.69 -19.84 -14.79
N THR A 108 3.57 -18.51 -14.86
CA THR A 108 4.52 -17.64 -15.56
C THR A 108 4.98 -16.52 -14.65
N GLY A 109 6.22 -16.07 -14.78
CA GLY A 109 6.81 -14.97 -14.01
C GLY A 109 6.66 -13.62 -14.69
N LEU A 110 7.06 -12.57 -13.99
CA LEU A 110 7.30 -11.26 -14.62
C LEU A 110 8.39 -11.42 -15.68
N ALA A 111 8.28 -10.69 -16.78
CA ALA A 111 9.28 -10.74 -17.86
C ALA A 111 10.64 -10.17 -17.41
N ASP A 112 10.62 -9.20 -16.48
CA ASP A 112 11.79 -8.66 -15.80
C ASP A 112 11.42 -8.07 -14.43
N GLU A 113 12.40 -7.47 -13.75
CA GLU A 113 12.23 -6.85 -12.43
C GLU A 113 11.68 -5.41 -12.48
N SER A 114 11.40 -4.83 -13.66
CA SER A 114 11.02 -3.42 -13.80
C SER A 114 9.76 -3.08 -12.99
N PHE A 115 8.77 -3.98 -13.00
CA PHE A 115 7.55 -3.81 -12.22
C PHE A 115 7.82 -3.95 -10.71
N VAL A 116 8.73 -4.84 -10.31
CA VAL A 116 9.12 -4.99 -8.91
C VAL A 116 9.78 -3.71 -8.38
N TRP A 117 10.65 -3.09 -9.19
CA TRP A 117 11.23 -1.78 -8.86
C TRP A 117 10.16 -0.68 -8.78
N LYS A 118 9.15 -0.70 -9.64
CA LYS A 118 8.01 0.22 -9.56
C LYS A 118 7.24 0.07 -8.24
N VAL A 119 6.95 -1.17 -7.82
CA VAL A 119 6.31 -1.46 -6.52
C VAL A 119 7.15 -0.93 -5.37
N LEU A 120 8.45 -1.26 -5.35
CA LEU A 120 9.37 -0.78 -4.32
C LEU A 120 9.42 0.74 -4.24
N TRP A 121 9.52 1.41 -5.39
CA TRP A 121 9.62 2.87 -5.45
C TRP A 121 8.36 3.55 -4.91
N ASP A 122 7.20 3.22 -5.45
CA ASP A 122 5.95 3.86 -5.06
C ASP A 122 5.59 3.56 -3.60
N CYS A 123 5.76 2.32 -3.14
CA CYS A 123 5.58 1.98 -1.73
C CYS A 123 6.56 2.72 -0.84
N SER A 124 7.84 2.86 -1.23
CA SER A 124 8.82 3.61 -0.44
C SER A 124 8.44 5.08 -0.28
N VAL A 125 7.90 5.71 -1.34
CA VAL A 125 7.42 7.10 -1.30
C VAL A 125 6.20 7.22 -0.40
N GLY A 126 5.24 6.29 -0.49
CA GLY A 126 4.08 6.23 0.40
C GLY A 126 4.46 6.07 1.86
N LEU A 127 5.33 5.12 2.19
CA LEU A 127 5.83 4.90 3.56
C LEU A 127 6.60 6.12 4.10
N ALA A 128 7.43 6.75 3.27
CA ALA A 128 8.11 7.98 3.66
C ALA A 128 7.12 9.13 3.95
N HIS A 129 6.02 9.24 3.20
CA HIS A 129 4.96 10.20 3.49
C HIS A 129 4.30 9.92 4.86
N LEU A 130 3.90 8.67 5.12
CA LEU A 130 3.28 8.27 6.40
C LEU A 130 4.15 8.65 7.60
N GLN A 131 5.47 8.50 7.46
CA GLN A 131 6.42 8.74 8.54
C GLN A 131 6.80 10.21 8.70
N THR A 132 6.93 10.96 7.61
CA THR A 132 7.48 12.32 7.64
C THR A 132 6.46 13.43 7.44
N GLY A 133 5.27 13.12 6.89
CA GLY A 133 4.24 14.09 6.53
C GLY A 133 4.62 14.99 5.35
N ARG A 134 5.67 14.62 4.60
CA ARG A 134 6.14 15.34 3.41
C ARG A 134 5.36 14.94 2.18
N ASP A 135 5.12 15.89 1.30
CA ASP A 135 4.44 15.62 0.04
C ASP A 135 5.27 14.69 -0.86
N SER A 136 4.60 13.78 -1.57
CA SER A 136 5.23 12.82 -2.46
C SER A 136 6.15 13.47 -3.50
N ARG A 137 5.83 14.68 -4.00
CA ARG A 137 6.70 15.40 -4.94
C ARG A 137 8.00 15.85 -4.28
N GLU A 138 7.94 16.34 -3.04
CA GLU A 138 9.13 16.71 -2.27
C GLU A 138 9.99 15.47 -1.99
N ILE A 139 9.35 14.36 -1.59
CA ILE A 139 10.02 13.09 -1.32
C ILE A 139 10.76 12.61 -2.56
N ARG A 140 10.09 12.52 -3.71
CA ARG A 140 10.69 12.09 -4.99
C ARG A 140 11.88 12.97 -5.36
N LYS A 141 11.75 14.30 -5.27
CA LYS A 141 12.82 15.25 -5.60
C LYS A 141 14.06 15.08 -4.69
N LYS A 142 13.87 14.83 -3.40
CA LYS A 142 14.97 14.57 -2.46
C LYS A 142 15.62 13.21 -2.70
N ALA A 143 14.79 12.18 -2.86
CA ALA A 143 15.24 10.82 -3.13
C ALA A 143 16.12 10.72 -4.39
N MET A 144 15.71 11.39 -5.47
CA MET A 144 16.48 11.43 -6.72
C MET A 144 17.83 12.14 -6.60
N ARG A 145 17.99 13.00 -5.60
CA ARG A 145 19.27 13.66 -5.26
C ARG A 145 20.07 12.89 -4.21
N GLY A 146 19.57 11.74 -3.76
CA GLY A 146 20.19 10.96 -2.70
C GLY A 146 20.06 11.58 -1.30
N GLU A 147 19.17 12.56 -1.12
CA GLU A 147 18.98 13.28 0.13
C GLU A 147 17.97 12.56 1.05
N PRO A 148 18.21 12.50 2.36
CA PRO A 148 17.24 11.97 3.31
C PRO A 148 16.01 12.88 3.44
N ILE A 149 14.85 12.29 3.74
CA ILE A 149 13.60 13.02 3.95
C ILE A 149 13.53 13.54 5.39
N SER A 150 13.46 14.86 5.54
CA SER A 150 13.26 15.50 6.84
C SER A 150 11.79 15.50 7.26
N TRP A 151 11.57 15.43 8.56
CA TRP A 151 10.25 15.46 9.17
C TRP A 151 9.56 16.81 8.94
N ARG A 152 8.24 16.78 8.74
CA ARG A 152 7.40 17.99 8.79
C ARG A 152 7.12 18.32 10.25
N SER A 153 7.36 19.57 10.63
CA SER A 153 7.03 20.04 11.99
C SER A 153 5.55 19.81 12.31
N GLY A 154 5.27 19.27 13.49
CA GLY A 154 3.91 18.96 13.95
C GLY A 154 3.29 17.69 13.35
N TRP A 155 4.00 16.97 12.48
CA TRP A 155 3.53 15.67 11.99
C TRP A 155 3.65 14.60 13.07
N ASP A 156 2.59 13.79 13.23
CA ASP A 156 2.60 12.61 14.09
C ASP A 156 2.69 11.36 13.20
N PRO A 157 3.81 10.62 13.22
CA PRO A 157 4.08 9.52 12.30
C PRO A 157 3.00 8.47 12.28
N ILE A 158 2.82 7.85 11.13
CA ILE A 158 1.88 6.74 10.94
C ILE A 158 2.67 5.49 10.56
N VAL A 159 2.35 4.38 11.22
CA VAL A 159 2.85 3.05 10.90
C VAL A 159 1.68 2.23 10.38
N HIS A 160 1.82 1.59 9.22
CA HIS A 160 0.73 0.93 8.49
C HIS A 160 0.27 -0.36 9.18
N ARG A 161 1.23 -1.21 9.58
CA ARG A 161 1.03 -2.46 10.34
C ARG A 161 0.36 -3.64 9.64
N ASP A 162 -0.28 -3.43 8.50
CA ASP A 162 -0.88 -4.53 7.71
C ASP A 162 -0.52 -4.39 6.22
N LEU A 163 0.78 -4.21 5.93
CA LEU A 163 1.26 -4.11 4.55
C LEU A 163 1.33 -5.52 3.94
N LYS A 164 0.47 -5.80 2.96
CA LYS A 164 0.39 -7.07 2.24
C LYS A 164 -0.19 -6.85 0.83
N PRO A 165 -0.04 -7.78 -0.13
CA PRO A 165 -0.46 -7.59 -1.51
C PRO A 165 -1.93 -7.21 -1.68
N SER A 166 -2.82 -7.64 -0.78
CA SER A 166 -4.25 -7.31 -0.85
C SER A 166 -4.55 -5.85 -0.45
N ASN A 167 -3.61 -5.21 0.25
CA ASN A 167 -3.65 -3.81 0.67
C ASN A 167 -2.77 -2.90 -0.22
N ILE A 168 -2.24 -3.44 -1.32
CA ILE A 168 -1.52 -2.68 -2.35
C ILE A 168 -2.36 -2.66 -3.61
N PHE A 169 -2.69 -1.48 -4.12
CA PHE A 169 -3.60 -1.31 -5.27
C PHE A 169 -2.90 -0.69 -6.48
N LEU A 170 -3.45 -0.95 -7.66
CA LEU A 170 -2.87 -0.55 -8.94
C LEU A 170 -3.83 0.36 -9.73
N THR A 171 -3.33 1.46 -10.29
CA THR A 171 -4.13 2.40 -11.09
C THR A 171 -3.32 3.09 -12.19
N TRP A 172 -3.95 3.32 -13.35
CA TRP A 172 -3.47 4.26 -14.37
C TRP A 172 -3.98 5.68 -14.11
N SER A 173 -5.06 5.82 -13.34
CA SER A 173 -5.61 7.12 -12.97
C SER A 173 -4.61 7.91 -12.13
N ASP A 174 -4.50 9.21 -12.41
CA ASP A 174 -3.68 10.14 -11.62
C ASP A 174 -2.19 9.70 -11.52
N SER A 175 -1.69 8.99 -12.56
CA SER A 175 -0.37 8.36 -12.54
C SER A 175 0.76 9.36 -12.37
N VAL A 176 1.57 9.18 -11.32
CA VAL A 176 2.83 9.93 -11.15
C VAL A 176 3.98 9.06 -11.63
N GLN A 177 4.41 9.33 -12.87
CA GLN A 177 5.44 8.56 -13.54
C GLN A 177 6.80 8.69 -12.82
N MET A 178 7.54 7.59 -12.77
CA MET A 178 8.95 7.55 -12.35
C MET A 178 9.82 7.57 -13.62
N GLY A 179 10.01 8.74 -14.23
CA GLY A 179 10.60 8.78 -15.58
C GLY A 179 9.64 8.18 -16.61
N ARG A 180 10.12 7.37 -17.57
CA ARG A 180 9.30 6.73 -18.62
C ARG A 180 8.73 5.36 -18.21
N THR A 181 8.20 5.19 -16.99
CA THR A 181 7.67 3.86 -16.60
C THR A 181 6.40 3.52 -17.37
N ARG A 182 6.35 2.30 -17.91
CA ARG A 182 5.17 1.73 -18.55
C ARG A 182 4.27 0.95 -17.57
N HIS A 183 4.45 1.21 -16.28
CA HIS A 183 3.81 0.48 -15.18
C HIS A 183 2.76 1.34 -14.47
N PRO A 184 1.68 0.72 -13.95
CA PRO A 184 0.67 1.45 -13.22
C PRO A 184 1.24 2.04 -11.92
N THR A 185 0.57 3.07 -11.41
CA THR A 185 0.89 3.62 -10.10
C THR A 185 0.43 2.66 -9.01
N VAL A 186 1.26 2.53 -7.99
CA VAL A 186 1.03 1.66 -6.84
C VAL A 186 0.58 2.52 -5.66
N LEU A 187 -0.52 2.11 -5.04
CA LEU A 187 -1.16 2.80 -3.93
C LEU A 187 -1.14 1.93 -2.67
N LEU A 188 -0.75 2.51 -1.55
CA LEU A 188 -0.99 1.93 -0.22
C LEU A 188 -2.46 2.12 0.16
N GLY A 189 -3.14 1.08 0.63
CA GLY A 189 -4.52 1.15 1.10
C GLY A 189 -4.77 0.30 2.35
N ASP A 190 -5.99 0.38 2.84
CA ASP A 190 -6.46 -0.23 4.11
C ASP A 190 -5.68 0.18 5.36
N PHE A 191 -6.10 1.30 5.95
CA PHE A 191 -5.51 1.85 7.17
C PHE A 191 -6.22 1.38 8.45
N GLY A 192 -7.01 0.29 8.39
CA GLY A 192 -7.75 -0.22 9.55
C GLY A 192 -6.86 -0.63 10.74
N CYS A 193 -5.60 -0.99 10.45
CA CYS A 193 -4.61 -1.42 11.43
C CYS A 193 -3.56 -0.34 11.75
N ALA A 194 -3.62 0.80 11.07
CA ALA A 194 -2.62 1.84 11.16
C ALA A 194 -2.66 2.54 12.53
N VAL A 195 -1.48 2.90 13.03
CA VAL A 195 -1.35 3.63 14.30
C VAL A 195 -0.45 4.83 14.15
N THR A 196 -0.75 5.86 14.92
CA THR A 196 0.03 7.09 15.00
C THR A 196 1.05 7.03 16.15
N GLY A 197 2.09 7.85 16.11
CA GLY A 197 3.05 7.98 17.20
C GLY A 197 2.40 8.33 18.54
N LYS A 198 1.35 9.18 18.55
CA LYS A 198 0.56 9.47 19.76
C LYS A 198 -0.18 8.23 20.26
N GLN A 199 -0.79 7.44 19.38
CA GLN A 199 -1.48 6.21 19.76
C GLN A 199 -0.51 5.18 20.34
N VAL A 200 0.68 5.02 19.73
CA VAL A 200 1.73 4.15 20.27
C VAL A 200 2.15 4.59 21.68
N ARG A 201 2.38 5.90 21.90
CA ARG A 201 2.68 6.45 23.24
C ARG A 201 1.53 6.26 24.24
N ALA A 202 0.29 6.24 23.77
CA ALA A 202 -0.90 5.99 24.58
C ALA A 202 -1.18 4.49 24.81
N GLY A 203 -0.29 3.59 24.38
CA GLY A 203 -0.41 2.15 24.59
C GLY A 203 -1.07 1.36 23.45
N ALA A 204 -1.46 2.00 22.34
CA ALA A 204 -1.91 1.29 21.15
C ALA A 204 -0.72 0.57 20.50
N GLY A 205 -0.59 -0.74 20.75
CA GLY A 205 0.60 -1.52 20.39
C GLY A 205 1.51 -1.88 21.58
N ALA A 206 1.02 -1.72 22.82
CA ALA A 206 1.70 -2.26 23.99
C ALA A 206 1.88 -3.79 23.89
N PRO A 207 2.94 -4.36 24.51
CA PRO A 207 3.14 -5.82 24.56
C PRO A 207 1.87 -6.51 25.05
N GLY A 208 1.31 -7.43 24.25
CA GLY A 208 0.04 -8.13 24.51
C GLY A 208 -1.15 -7.65 23.67
N VAL A 209 -1.06 -6.48 23.03
CA VAL A 209 -2.00 -6.08 21.96
C VAL A 209 -1.51 -6.70 20.66
N VAL A 210 -1.94 -7.95 20.40
CA VAL A 210 -1.58 -8.71 19.20
C VAL A 210 -1.86 -7.87 17.95
N PRO A 211 -0.90 -7.71 17.03
CA PRO A 211 -1.18 -7.01 15.79
C PRO A 211 -2.24 -7.77 14.99
N PRO A 212 -3.25 -7.09 14.43
CA PRO A 212 -4.23 -7.70 13.53
C PRO A 212 -3.61 -7.93 12.14
N THR A 213 -2.44 -8.57 12.08
CA THR A 213 -1.80 -8.95 10.83
C THR A 213 -1.90 -10.47 10.68
N ASP A 214 -2.14 -10.94 9.46
CA ASP A 214 -2.19 -12.36 9.15
C ASP A 214 -0.84 -13.00 9.52
N GLY A 215 -0.86 -14.19 10.13
CA GLY A 215 0.31 -14.80 10.80
C GLY A 215 1.58 -14.86 9.95
N ALA A 216 1.45 -15.03 8.63
CA ALA A 216 2.57 -15.08 7.69
C ALA A 216 3.27 -13.74 7.44
N TRP A 217 2.66 -12.61 7.82
CA TRP A 217 3.16 -11.25 7.61
C TRP A 217 3.78 -10.63 8.87
N ILE A 218 3.79 -11.38 9.99
CA ILE A 218 4.31 -10.91 11.26
C ILE A 218 5.83 -10.67 11.16
N PRO A 219 6.32 -9.45 11.46
CA PRO A 219 7.74 -9.19 11.49
C PRO A 219 8.39 -9.82 12.75
N PRO A 220 9.69 -10.16 12.71
CA PRO A 220 10.36 -10.93 13.76
C PRO A 220 10.42 -10.23 15.13
N GLU A 221 10.25 -8.91 15.17
CA GLU A 221 10.21 -8.12 16.40
C GLU A 221 8.87 -8.14 17.16
N CYS A 222 7.85 -8.82 16.64
CA CYS A 222 6.54 -8.96 17.28
C CYS A 222 6.66 -9.46 18.73
N PRO A 223 5.91 -8.90 19.71
CA PRO A 223 4.80 -7.93 19.56
C PRO A 223 5.24 -6.47 19.36
N GLY A 224 6.54 -6.19 19.30
CA GLY A 224 7.05 -4.87 18.94
C GLY A 224 6.75 -4.53 17.48
N PHE A 225 6.60 -3.24 17.18
CA PHE A 225 6.41 -2.75 15.82
C PHE A 225 7.01 -1.35 15.67
N SER A 226 7.48 -1.02 14.46
CA SER A 226 8.08 0.27 14.12
C SER A 226 7.85 0.59 12.64
N ASP A 227 8.31 1.75 12.19
CA ASP A 227 8.40 2.08 10.77
C ASP A 227 9.20 1.02 9.97
N ARG A 228 10.15 0.34 10.60
CA ARG A 228 10.98 -0.71 9.99
C ARG A 228 10.26 -2.05 9.82
N SER A 229 9.15 -2.22 10.50
CA SER A 229 8.29 -3.38 10.36
C SER A 229 7.51 -3.31 9.04
N ASP A 230 7.10 -2.11 8.61
CA ASP A 230 6.53 -1.87 7.27
C ASP A 230 7.60 -2.09 6.16
N VAL A 231 8.87 -1.78 6.43
CA VAL A 231 9.98 -2.08 5.51
C VAL A 231 10.20 -3.59 5.35
N TYR A 232 10.08 -4.36 6.44
CA TYR A 232 10.19 -5.82 6.41
C TYR A 232 9.10 -6.46 5.57
N THR A 233 7.85 -6.08 5.81
CA THR A 233 6.69 -6.57 5.05
C THR A 233 6.75 -6.15 3.58
N LEU A 234 7.30 -4.98 3.25
CA LEU A 234 7.60 -4.61 1.85
C LEU A 234 8.61 -5.57 1.20
N GLY A 235 9.59 -6.07 1.94
CA GLY A 235 10.50 -7.13 1.47
C GLY A 235 9.76 -8.44 1.19
N LEU A 236 8.83 -8.84 2.07
CA LEU A 236 7.98 -10.02 1.87
C LEU A 236 7.06 -9.90 0.64
N ILE A 237 6.54 -8.71 0.35
CA ILE A 237 5.74 -8.44 -0.86
C ILE A 237 6.56 -8.70 -2.13
N VAL A 238 7.84 -8.33 -2.14
CA VAL A 238 8.73 -8.64 -3.27
C VAL A 238 8.97 -10.14 -3.40
N MET A 239 9.13 -10.85 -2.28
CA MET A 239 9.25 -12.31 -2.29
C MET A 239 7.98 -12.98 -2.85
N CYS A 240 6.79 -12.46 -2.51
CA CYS A 240 5.52 -12.92 -3.06
C CYS A 240 5.44 -12.77 -4.58
N LEU A 241 5.85 -11.61 -5.11
CA LEU A 241 5.92 -11.37 -6.56
C LEU A 241 6.85 -12.37 -7.27
N ALA A 242 8.00 -12.66 -6.67
CA ALA A 242 8.97 -13.60 -7.22
C ALA A 242 8.50 -15.06 -7.17
N ALA A 243 7.90 -15.48 -6.06
CA ALA A 243 7.37 -16.83 -5.89
C ALA A 243 6.03 -17.05 -6.63
N ARG A 244 5.35 -15.97 -7.04
CA ARG A 244 3.95 -16.00 -7.53
C ARG A 244 3.02 -16.58 -6.48
N SER A 245 3.24 -16.17 -5.23
CA SER A 245 2.49 -16.62 -4.06
C SER A 245 1.80 -15.44 -3.41
N GLN A 246 0.53 -15.61 -3.01
CA GLN A 246 -0.23 -14.59 -2.28
C GLN A 246 0.19 -14.52 -0.80
N GLU A 247 0.92 -15.54 -0.32
CA GLU A 247 1.55 -15.56 0.99
C GLU A 247 3.08 -15.55 0.89
N PRO A 248 3.80 -14.98 1.87
CA PRO A 248 5.26 -14.98 1.89
C PRO A 248 5.82 -16.40 1.87
N PRO A 249 6.74 -16.72 0.94
CA PRO A 249 7.40 -18.02 0.94
C PRO A 249 8.35 -18.14 2.15
N GLU A 250 8.49 -19.34 2.71
CA GLU A 250 9.40 -19.61 3.84
C GLU A 250 10.87 -19.29 3.51
N GLN A 251 11.26 -19.50 2.25
CA GLN A 251 12.61 -19.25 1.76
C GLN A 251 12.61 -18.11 0.75
N ASN A 252 13.70 -17.34 0.71
CA ASN A 252 13.85 -16.25 -0.26
C ASN A 252 13.92 -16.82 -1.69
N PRO A 253 12.91 -16.56 -2.55
CA PRO A 253 12.86 -17.10 -3.91
C PRO A 253 13.78 -16.35 -4.87
N LEU A 254 14.37 -15.22 -4.44
CA LEU A 254 15.25 -14.41 -5.28
C LEU A 254 16.62 -15.07 -5.42
N THR A 255 16.77 -15.85 -6.48
CA THR A 255 18.05 -16.38 -6.94
C THR A 255 18.64 -15.49 -8.04
N SER A 256 19.92 -15.67 -8.37
CA SER A 256 20.54 -14.99 -9.51
C SER A 256 19.93 -15.37 -10.86
N ALA A 257 19.12 -16.43 -10.92
CA ALA A 257 18.36 -16.79 -12.12
C ALA A 257 17.08 -15.96 -12.29
N TYR A 258 16.53 -15.41 -11.19
CA TYR A 258 15.31 -14.62 -11.19
C TYR A 258 15.60 -13.12 -11.08
N ALA A 259 16.56 -12.73 -10.24
CA ALA A 259 16.77 -11.36 -9.82
C ALA A 259 18.22 -10.88 -9.96
N SER A 260 18.37 -9.61 -10.26
CA SER A 260 19.61 -8.87 -10.26
C SER A 260 20.24 -8.84 -8.87
N LYS A 261 21.57 -8.65 -8.83
CA LYS A 261 22.32 -8.48 -7.58
C LYS A 261 21.75 -7.35 -6.73
N GLU A 262 21.28 -6.27 -7.36
CA GLU A 262 20.69 -5.12 -6.69
C GLU A 262 19.35 -5.47 -6.03
N MET A 263 18.48 -6.23 -6.71
CA MET A 263 17.21 -6.67 -6.14
C MET A 263 17.40 -7.65 -4.99
N ILE A 264 18.28 -8.65 -5.15
CA ILE A 264 18.63 -9.61 -4.08
C ILE A 264 19.14 -8.85 -2.85
N LYS A 265 20.07 -7.91 -3.05
CA LYS A 265 20.57 -7.05 -1.97
C LYS A 265 19.45 -6.23 -1.35
N THR A 266 18.45 -5.79 -2.12
CA THR A 266 17.34 -4.94 -1.63
C THR A 266 16.44 -5.69 -0.70
N VAL A 267 15.97 -6.85 -1.13
CA VAL A 267 15.15 -7.69 -0.28
C VAL A 267 15.92 -8.15 0.95
N LYS A 268 17.19 -8.56 0.82
CA LYS A 268 18.03 -8.89 1.98
C LYS A 268 18.07 -7.76 3.02
N ASN A 269 18.35 -6.53 2.58
CA ASN A 269 18.36 -5.37 3.48
C ASN A 269 16.99 -5.12 4.14
N PHE A 270 15.89 -5.37 3.44
CA PHE A 270 14.54 -5.10 3.96
C PHE A 270 14.13 -6.18 4.97
N THR A 271 14.53 -7.43 4.72
CA THR A 271 14.16 -8.59 5.54
C THR A 271 15.19 -8.92 6.63
N GLU A 272 16.07 -7.99 7.00
CA GLU A 272 17.00 -8.19 8.12
C GLU A 272 16.24 -8.50 9.42
N TYR A 273 16.76 -9.43 10.22
CA TYR A 273 16.06 -9.91 11.41
C TYR A 273 15.85 -8.78 12.43
N ARG A 274 16.89 -7.97 12.66
CA ARG A 274 16.81 -6.84 13.61
C ARG A 274 16.27 -5.60 12.90
N PRO A 275 15.22 -4.93 13.43
CA PRO A 275 14.64 -3.74 12.80
C PRO A 275 15.64 -2.62 12.50
N ARG A 276 16.63 -2.42 13.38
CA ARG A 276 17.66 -1.38 13.23
C ARG A 276 18.61 -1.60 12.05
N ASP A 277 18.73 -2.84 11.58
CA ASP A 277 19.62 -3.22 10.47
C ASP A 277 18.91 -3.04 9.11
N ARG A 278 17.59 -2.79 9.13
CA ARG A 278 16.80 -2.42 7.93
C ARG A 278 16.99 -0.94 7.60
N PRO A 279 16.83 -0.50 6.34
CA PRO A 279 16.91 0.91 5.96
C PRO A 279 15.87 1.78 6.67
N CYS A 280 16.19 3.07 6.88
CA CYS A 280 15.23 3.99 7.45
C CYS A 280 14.25 4.50 6.41
N VAL A 281 13.00 4.67 6.80
CA VAL A 281 11.93 5.21 5.93
C VAL A 281 12.29 6.57 5.34
N GLN A 282 13.12 7.38 6.02
CA GLN A 282 13.61 8.66 5.53
C GLN A 282 14.65 8.52 4.40
N GLU A 283 15.38 7.41 4.33
CA GLU A 283 16.39 7.14 3.30
C GLU A 283 15.88 6.11 2.28
N LEU A 284 14.79 5.41 2.59
CA LEU A 284 14.28 4.27 1.83
C LEU A 284 14.01 4.65 0.36
N PRO A 285 13.33 5.77 0.03
CA PRO A 285 13.18 6.18 -1.36
C PRO A 285 14.53 6.40 -2.07
N ALA A 286 15.47 7.09 -1.42
CA ALA A 286 16.79 7.36 -2.01
C ALA A 286 17.58 6.07 -2.25
N LEU A 287 17.48 5.10 -1.34
CA LEU A 287 18.09 3.78 -1.47
C LEU A 287 17.48 3.00 -2.65
N VAL A 288 16.15 2.93 -2.72
CA VAL A 288 15.45 2.24 -3.81
C VAL A 288 15.79 2.87 -5.16
N TRP A 289 15.75 4.21 -5.25
CA TRP A 289 16.10 4.93 -6.47
C TRP A 289 17.51 4.62 -6.95
N ARG A 290 18.50 4.66 -6.05
CA ARG A 290 19.90 4.39 -6.38
C ARG A 290 20.09 2.96 -6.92
N ARG A 291 19.42 1.98 -6.31
CA ARG A 291 19.51 0.57 -6.73
C ARG A 291 18.77 0.31 -8.03
N TYR A 292 17.62 0.96 -8.24
CA TYR A 292 16.93 1.00 -9.52
C TYR A 292 17.81 1.59 -10.62
N GLN A 293 18.47 2.74 -10.37
CA GLN A 293 19.39 3.34 -11.33
C GLN A 293 20.57 2.42 -11.66
N SER A 294 21.13 1.73 -10.66
CA SER A 294 22.19 0.72 -10.88
C SER A 294 21.71 -0.43 -11.76
N TRP A 295 20.49 -0.94 -11.51
CA TRP A 295 19.85 -1.98 -12.34
C TRP A 295 19.54 -1.51 -13.76
N TRP A 296 19.14 -0.24 -13.91
CA TRP A 296 18.79 0.37 -15.19
C TRP A 296 20.00 0.67 -16.06
N ASN A 297 21.10 1.14 -15.45
CA ASN A 297 22.31 1.53 -16.16
C ASN A 297 22.87 0.33 -16.94
N GLY A 298 22.86 0.44 -18.27
CA GLY A 298 23.31 -0.63 -19.18
C GLY A 298 22.18 -1.42 -19.84
N ARG A 299 20.91 -1.10 -19.56
CA ARG A 299 19.75 -1.62 -20.30
C ARG A 299 19.38 -0.68 -21.45
N SER A 300 18.92 -1.25 -22.56
CA SER A 300 18.45 -0.51 -23.75
C SER A 300 16.93 -0.30 -23.79
N ASP A 301 16.18 -0.90 -22.84
CA ASP A 301 14.72 -0.84 -22.77
C ASP A 301 14.23 -0.21 -21.46
N ASP A 302 12.97 0.26 -21.48
CA ASP A 302 12.33 0.87 -20.32
C ASP A 302 11.73 -0.16 -19.32
N GLY A 303 12.15 -1.42 -19.44
CA GLY A 303 11.49 -2.58 -18.82
C GLY A 303 10.27 -3.07 -19.60
N ALA A 304 9.88 -4.32 -19.35
CA ALA A 304 8.74 -4.98 -19.98
C ALA A 304 7.40 -4.50 -19.40
N GLU A 305 6.40 -4.30 -20.26
CA GLU A 305 5.04 -4.00 -19.84
C GLU A 305 4.38 -5.19 -19.14
N LEU A 306 3.46 -4.90 -18.22
CA LEU A 306 2.54 -5.93 -17.75
C LEU A 306 1.65 -6.37 -18.93
N PRO A 307 1.56 -7.68 -19.21
CA PRO A 307 0.75 -8.17 -20.31
C PRO A 307 -0.73 -7.91 -20.01
N SER A 308 -1.52 -7.65 -21.06
CA SER A 308 -2.94 -7.31 -20.94
C SER A 308 -3.75 -8.33 -20.11
N TRP A 309 -3.41 -9.61 -20.20
CA TRP A 309 -4.07 -10.68 -19.44
C TRP A 309 -3.87 -10.59 -17.92
N ALA A 310 -2.83 -9.87 -17.46
CA ALA A 310 -2.51 -9.69 -16.05
C ALA A 310 -3.31 -8.55 -15.43
N LEU A 311 -3.83 -7.63 -16.24
CA LEU A 311 -4.69 -6.55 -15.81
C LEU A 311 -6.17 -6.99 -15.88
N PRO A 312 -7.08 -6.36 -15.10
CA PRO A 312 -8.52 -6.54 -15.31
C PRO A 312 -8.90 -6.11 -16.73
N GLY A 313 -9.79 -6.88 -17.36
CA GLY A 313 -10.40 -6.53 -18.65
C GLY A 313 -11.55 -5.56 -18.50
#